data_AF-R7U0G6-F1
#
_entry.id   AF-R7U0G6-F1
#
_cell.length_a   1.000
_cell.length_b   1.000
_cell.length_c   1.000
_cell.angle_alpha   90.00
_cell.angle_beta   90.00
_cell.angle_gamma   90.00
#
_symmetry.space_group_name_H-M   'P 1'
#
loop_
_entity.id
_entity.type
_entity.pdbx_description
1 polymer ?
#
loop_
_entity_poly.entity_id
_entity_poly.type
_entity_poly.pdbx_seq_one_letter_code
_entity_poly.pdbx_strand_id
1 'polypeptide(L)'
;MKAFCEIGAFLLFSLSLLVCVNAETDEDQVEAQEMNEEMLEYAKGSLCNYCDYCKFCKLCDSDCPCESSPSQPNCHMCKYCKFCHLCKACDAVCSPGGFIDTVTAKLFGALPSFNKESVDSDIEGVKDWIEKKRDEL
;
A
#
# COMPACT_ATOMS: atom_id res chain seq x y z
N MET A 1 8.54 39.23 -29.08
CA MET A 1 9.79 38.54 -28.69
C MET A 1 10.64 39.47 -27.83
N LYS A 2 10.50 39.37 -26.51
CA LYS A 2 11.40 39.94 -25.51
C LYS A 2 11.33 39.01 -24.31
N ALA A 3 12.27 38.08 -24.23
CA ALA A 3 12.46 37.24 -23.06
C ALA A 3 13.24 38.05 -22.03
N PHE A 4 12.64 38.36 -20.89
CA PHE A 4 13.33 38.93 -19.75
C PHE A 4 13.68 37.78 -18.80
N CYS A 5 14.96 37.44 -18.73
CA CYS A 5 15.52 36.48 -17.78
C CYS A 5 16.20 37.31 -16.68
N GLU A 6 15.45 37.62 -15.62
CA GLU A 6 16.01 38.30 -14.44
C GLU A 6 16.78 37.29 -13.59
N ILE A 7 18.07 37.59 -13.34
CA ILE A 7 18.99 36.77 -12.56
C ILE A 7 18.70 37.03 -11.08
N GLY A 8 17.84 36.22 -10.48
CA GLY A 8 17.71 36.13 -9.02
C GLY A 8 18.95 35.48 -8.42
N ALA A 9 19.96 36.29 -8.11
CA ALA A 9 21.18 35.85 -7.46
C ALA A 9 20.93 35.50 -5.98
N PHE A 10 20.69 34.23 -5.68
CA PHE A 10 20.98 33.65 -4.36
C PHE A 10 22.04 32.56 -4.53
N LEU A 11 23.27 32.95 -4.20
CA LEU A 11 24.42 32.07 -4.07
C LEU A 11 24.19 31.10 -2.90
N LEU A 12 24.16 29.79 -3.17
CA LEU A 12 25.12 28.77 -2.69
C LEU A 12 24.50 27.36 -2.68
N PHE A 13 25.24 26.41 -3.29
CA PHE A 13 25.08 24.95 -3.33
C PHE A 13 24.06 24.31 -4.31
N SER A 14 24.48 24.24 -5.57
CA SER A 14 24.52 23.00 -6.40
C SER A 14 23.31 22.05 -6.42
N LEU A 15 22.19 22.50 -6.97
CA LEU A 15 21.51 21.75 -8.04
C LEU A 15 20.66 22.75 -8.85
N SER A 16 21.24 23.30 -9.91
CA SER A 16 20.58 24.24 -10.79
C SER A 16 19.49 23.54 -11.61
N LEU A 17 18.27 23.46 -11.08
CA LEU A 17 17.09 23.23 -11.89
C LEU A 17 16.84 24.51 -12.72
N LEU A 18 17.27 24.46 -13.98
CA LEU A 18 16.85 25.39 -15.02
C LEU A 18 15.34 25.21 -15.23
N VAL A 19 14.52 26.02 -14.56
CA VAL A 19 13.10 26.12 -14.88
C VAL A 19 12.91 27.28 -15.86
N CYS A 20 12.92 26.95 -17.15
CA CYS A 20 12.48 27.86 -18.20
C CYS A 20 10.95 27.69 -18.34
N VAL A 21 10.17 28.68 -17.90
CA VAL A 21 8.72 28.68 -18.13
C VAL A 21 8.45 29.18 -19.55
N ASN A 22 7.95 28.30 -20.42
CA ASN A 22 7.27 28.68 -21.66
C ASN A 22 5.75 28.64 -21.43
N ALA A 23 5.07 29.74 -21.72
CA ALA A 23 3.62 29.78 -21.78
C ALA A 23 3.16 29.46 -23.21
N GLU A 24 2.33 28.42 -23.36
CA GLU A 24 1.05 28.40 -24.13
C GLU A 24 0.51 26.96 -24.35
N THR A 25 -0.64 26.69 -23.71
CA THR A 25 -1.76 25.77 -24.03
C THR A 25 -1.51 24.28 -24.32
N ASP A 26 -1.78 23.41 -23.33
CA ASP A 26 -2.89 22.42 -23.33
C ASP A 26 -3.03 21.84 -21.90
N GLU A 27 -4.23 21.43 -21.51
CA GLU A 27 -4.66 21.27 -20.11
C GLU A 27 -4.18 19.94 -19.50
N ASP A 28 -3.15 19.97 -18.65
CA ASP A 28 -2.96 18.96 -17.59
C ASP A 28 -2.19 19.60 -16.43
N GLN A 29 -2.95 20.23 -15.53
CA GLN A 29 -2.42 20.68 -14.25
C GLN A 29 -2.19 19.45 -13.37
N VAL A 30 -0.97 18.92 -13.39
CA VAL A 30 -0.48 18.13 -12.26
C VAL A 30 -0.18 19.12 -11.15
N GLU A 31 -1.22 19.53 -10.45
CA GLU A 31 -1.06 20.14 -9.14
C GLU A 31 -0.33 19.11 -8.27
N ALA A 32 0.87 19.45 -7.83
CA ALA A 32 1.51 18.77 -6.72
C ALA A 32 0.67 19.08 -5.47
N GLN A 33 -0.44 18.36 -5.30
CA GLN A 33 -1.18 18.34 -4.07
C GLN A 33 -0.23 17.81 -3.00
N GLU A 34 0.11 18.65 -2.03
CA GLU A 34 0.64 18.20 -0.75
C GLU A 34 -0.44 17.32 -0.11
N MET A 35 -0.38 16.02 -0.42
CA MET A 35 -1.25 15.04 0.21
C MET A 35 -0.81 14.93 1.66
N ASN A 36 -1.75 15.21 2.56
CA ASN A 36 -1.59 15.00 3.99
C ASN A 36 -0.99 13.60 4.22
N GLU A 37 0.22 13.54 4.78
CA GLU A 37 0.97 12.29 5.06
C GLU A 37 0.22 11.35 6.02
N GLU A 38 -0.91 11.80 6.60
CA GLU A 38 -1.59 11.12 7.69
C GLU A 38 -2.55 9.96 7.31
N MET A 39 -2.75 9.62 6.03
CA MET A 39 -3.38 8.33 5.64
C MET A 39 -3.26 8.08 4.13
N LEU A 40 -2.05 7.86 3.62
CA LEU A 40 -1.90 7.33 2.27
C LEU A 40 -2.18 5.82 2.28
N GLU A 41 -3.25 5.39 1.63
CA GLU A 41 -3.60 3.97 1.49
C GLU A 41 -2.90 3.34 0.28
N TYR A 42 -2.63 2.03 0.34
CA TYR A 42 -2.11 1.27 -0.79
C TYR A 42 -3.12 1.22 -1.94
N ALA A 43 -2.61 1.16 -3.18
CA ALA A 43 -3.46 1.02 -4.36
C ALA A 43 -4.34 -0.24 -4.26
N LYS A 44 -5.64 -0.13 -4.58
CA LYS A 44 -6.59 -1.25 -4.46
C LYS A 44 -6.13 -2.46 -5.28
N GLY A 45 -5.96 -3.61 -4.61
CA GLY A 45 -5.49 -4.85 -5.23
C GLY A 45 -3.97 -4.98 -5.35
N SER A 46 -3.23 -4.01 -4.84
CA SER A 46 -1.78 -4.11 -4.64
C SER A 46 -1.44 -5.23 -3.66
N LEU A 47 -0.31 -5.89 -3.88
CA LEU A 47 0.27 -6.82 -2.91
C LEU A 47 0.60 -6.14 -1.58
N CYS A 48 0.85 -4.84 -1.59
CA CYS A 48 1.18 -4.09 -0.38
C CYS A 48 0.00 -3.99 0.59
N ASN A 49 -1.25 -4.15 0.13
CA ASN A 49 -2.40 -4.31 1.04
C ASN A 49 -2.23 -5.50 1.99
N TYR A 50 -1.40 -6.51 1.63
CA TYR A 50 -1.10 -7.63 2.51
C TYR A 50 -0.37 -7.19 3.79
N CYS A 51 0.36 -6.06 3.77
CA CYS A 51 1.11 -5.58 4.92
C CYS A 51 0.21 -5.25 6.13
N ASP A 52 -1.03 -4.83 5.89
CA ASP A 52 -2.02 -4.59 6.96
C ASP A 52 -2.44 -5.88 7.68
N TYR A 53 -2.21 -7.03 7.05
CA TYR A 53 -2.50 -8.36 7.58
C TYR A 53 -1.34 -8.95 8.38
N CYS A 54 -0.20 -8.29 8.44
CA CYS A 54 0.96 -8.79 9.18
C CYS A 54 0.70 -8.91 10.69
N LYS A 55 -0.25 -8.14 11.25
CA LYS A 55 -0.74 -8.33 12.62
C LYS A 55 -1.36 -9.71 12.86
N PHE A 56 -1.90 -10.36 11.83
CA PHE A 56 -2.43 -11.72 11.94
C PHE A 56 -1.36 -12.80 11.94
N CYS A 57 -0.12 -12.47 11.59
CA CYS A 57 0.95 -13.44 11.65
C CYS A 57 1.23 -13.88 13.10
N LYS A 58 0.89 -13.07 14.11
CA LYS A 58 0.93 -13.53 15.50
C LYS A 58 0.00 -14.72 15.77
N LEU A 59 -1.19 -14.75 15.14
CA LEU A 59 -2.10 -15.90 15.22
C LEU A 59 -1.47 -17.15 14.59
N CYS A 60 -0.69 -16.98 13.53
CA CYS A 60 0.00 -18.09 12.88
C CYS A 60 1.07 -18.73 13.78
N ASP A 61 1.72 -17.92 14.62
CA ASP A 61 2.77 -18.39 15.52
C ASP A 61 2.21 -19.17 16.73
N SER A 62 1.00 -18.84 17.19
CA SER A 62 0.39 -19.44 18.39
C SER A 62 -0.71 -20.45 18.13
N ASP A 63 -1.56 -20.22 17.12
CA ASP A 63 -2.85 -20.90 16.98
C ASP A 63 -2.97 -21.75 15.73
N CYS A 64 -2.03 -21.70 14.79
CA CYS A 64 -2.07 -22.51 13.58
C CYS A 64 -1.09 -23.72 13.64
N PRO A 65 -1.47 -24.89 13.10
CA PRO A 65 -2.80 -25.25 12.56
C PRO A 65 -3.83 -25.46 13.68
N CYS A 66 -5.10 -25.15 13.42
CA CYS A 66 -6.20 -25.38 14.36
C CYS A 66 -7.44 -26.00 13.72
N GLU A 67 -8.34 -26.46 14.57
CA GLU A 67 -9.66 -26.96 14.22
C GLU A 67 -10.73 -25.92 14.55
N SER A 68 -11.63 -25.66 13.60
CA SER A 68 -12.68 -24.65 13.75
C SER A 68 -13.56 -24.97 14.96
N SER A 69 -13.63 -24.02 15.90
CA SER A 69 -14.42 -24.14 17.12
C SER A 69 -14.99 -22.77 17.53
N PRO A 70 -15.98 -22.71 18.44
CA PRO A 70 -16.48 -21.42 18.95
C PRO A 70 -15.39 -20.56 19.60
N SER A 71 -14.34 -21.19 20.15
CA SER A 71 -13.15 -20.52 20.70
C SER A 71 -12.13 -20.11 19.64
N GLN A 72 -12.10 -20.78 18.50
CA GLN A 72 -11.19 -20.51 17.37
C GLN A 72 -11.97 -20.44 16.05
N PRO A 73 -12.83 -19.40 15.85
CA PRO A 73 -13.67 -19.31 14.66
C PRO A 73 -12.89 -18.98 13.37
N ASN A 74 -11.66 -18.49 13.49
CA ASN A 74 -10.87 -18.00 12.36
C ASN A 74 -9.80 -18.97 11.87
N CYS A 75 -9.90 -20.26 12.17
CA CYS A 75 -8.95 -21.27 11.68
C CYS A 75 -8.83 -21.31 10.15
N HIS A 76 -9.88 -20.91 9.43
CA HIS A 76 -9.86 -20.77 7.98
C HIS A 76 -8.81 -19.75 7.49
N MET A 77 -8.38 -18.82 8.35
CA MET A 77 -7.32 -17.85 8.06
C MET A 77 -5.92 -18.47 8.07
N CYS A 78 -5.72 -19.64 8.68
CA CYS A 78 -4.40 -20.30 8.71
C CYS A 78 -3.85 -20.59 7.30
N LYS A 79 -4.71 -20.68 6.27
CA LYS A 79 -4.30 -20.84 4.87
C LYS A 79 -3.43 -19.67 4.35
N TYR A 80 -3.50 -18.51 5.01
CA TYR A 80 -2.74 -17.32 4.70
C TYR A 80 -1.39 -17.22 5.43
N CYS A 81 -1.12 -18.07 6.43
CA CYS A 81 0.14 -18.04 7.21
C CYS A 81 1.39 -18.25 6.35
N LYS A 82 1.26 -18.98 5.23
CA LYS A 82 2.36 -19.16 4.27
C LYS A 82 2.88 -17.85 3.67
N PHE A 83 2.12 -16.76 3.75
CA PHE A 83 2.50 -15.45 3.23
C PHE A 83 3.15 -14.54 4.28
N CYS A 84 3.20 -14.93 5.56
CA CYS A 84 3.79 -14.12 6.64
C CYS A 84 5.28 -13.81 6.45
N HIS A 85 6.00 -14.60 5.65
CA HIS A 85 7.39 -14.30 5.30
C HIS A 85 7.53 -12.98 4.51
N LEU A 86 6.47 -12.53 3.83
CA LEU A 86 6.44 -11.27 3.09
C LEU A 86 6.42 -10.05 4.01
N CYS A 87 5.93 -10.19 5.25
CA CYS A 87 5.84 -9.09 6.21
C CYS A 87 7.19 -8.44 6.53
N LYS A 88 8.28 -9.23 6.51
CA LYS A 88 9.64 -8.71 6.75
C LYS A 88 10.10 -7.70 5.68
N ALA A 89 9.49 -7.76 4.50
CA ALA A 89 9.82 -6.90 3.38
C ALA A 89 8.88 -5.70 3.24
N CYS A 90 7.77 -5.66 3.99
CA CYS A 90 6.74 -4.61 3.85
C CYS A 90 7.33 -3.21 3.98
N ASP A 91 8.04 -2.91 5.06
CA ASP A 91 8.61 -1.56 5.28
C ASP A 91 9.67 -1.17 4.23
N ALA A 92 10.32 -2.15 3.61
CA ALA A 92 11.40 -1.93 2.64
C ALA A 92 10.92 -1.87 1.18
N VAL A 93 9.78 -2.48 0.87
CA VAL A 93 9.32 -2.72 -0.51
C VAL A 93 8.01 -2.00 -0.80
N CYS A 94 7.20 -1.75 0.23
CA CYS A 94 5.90 -1.14 0.10
C CYS A 94 5.91 0.29 0.62
N SER A 95 5.38 1.19 -0.20
CA SER A 95 5.03 2.54 0.20
C SER A 95 3.75 2.90 -0.56
N PRO A 96 2.76 3.53 0.11
CA PRO A 96 1.54 3.97 -0.56
C PRO A 96 1.84 4.80 -1.80
N GLY A 97 1.25 4.44 -2.96
CA GLY A 97 1.52 5.09 -4.24
C GLY A 97 2.91 4.80 -4.83
N GLY A 98 3.72 3.97 -4.17
CA GLY A 98 5.04 3.57 -4.63
C GLY A 98 5.00 2.69 -5.89
N PHE A 99 6.18 2.45 -6.47
CA PHE A 99 6.30 1.66 -7.71
C PHE A 99 5.73 0.25 -7.56
N ILE A 100 6.13 -0.48 -6.51
CA ILE A 100 5.65 -1.84 -6.26
C ILE A 100 4.15 -1.84 -5.99
N ASP A 101 3.67 -0.86 -5.21
CA ASP A 101 2.26 -0.71 -4.89
C ASP A 101 1.40 -0.55 -6.17
N THR A 102 1.81 0.37 -7.04
CA THR A 102 1.10 0.68 -8.29
C THR A 102 1.17 -0.45 -9.31
N VAL A 103 2.34 -1.05 -9.50
CA VAL A 103 2.55 -2.09 -10.52
C VAL A 103 1.83 -3.37 -10.12
N THR A 104 1.93 -3.77 -8.85
CA THR A 104 1.26 -4.99 -8.39
C THR A 104 -0.25 -4.84 -8.39
N ALA A 105 -0.80 -3.66 -8.08
CA ALA A 105 -2.24 -3.41 -8.20
C ALA A 105 -2.78 -3.68 -9.61
N LYS A 106 -2.02 -3.27 -10.64
CA LYS A 106 -2.39 -3.48 -12.05
C LYS A 106 -2.21 -4.93 -12.49
N LEU A 107 -1.19 -5.62 -11.99
CA LEU A 107 -0.85 -6.99 -12.38
C LEU A 107 -1.73 -8.04 -11.69
N PHE A 108 -1.90 -7.95 -10.37
CA PHE A 108 -2.66 -8.94 -9.61
C PHE A 108 -4.15 -8.87 -9.90
N GLY A 109 -4.69 -7.69 -10.23
CA GLY A 109 -6.04 -7.56 -10.77
C GLY A 109 -6.26 -8.29 -12.10
N ALA A 110 -5.18 -8.65 -12.82
CA ALA A 110 -5.23 -9.32 -14.12
C ALA A 110 -4.91 -10.83 -14.07
N LEU A 111 -4.56 -11.39 -12.89
CA LEU A 111 -4.18 -12.80 -12.77
C LEU A 111 -5.40 -13.71 -12.59
N PRO A 112 -5.61 -14.73 -13.46
CA PRO A 112 -6.77 -15.62 -13.37
C PRO A 112 -6.74 -16.56 -12.15
N SER A 113 -5.58 -16.71 -11.50
CA SER A 113 -5.40 -17.52 -10.28
C SER A 113 -5.66 -16.75 -8.98
N PHE A 114 -5.77 -15.41 -9.04
CA PHE A 114 -6.10 -14.60 -7.88
C PHE A 114 -7.62 -14.42 -7.80
N ASN A 115 -8.28 -15.21 -6.96
CA ASN A 115 -9.70 -15.04 -6.69
C ASN A 115 -9.90 -13.93 -5.64
N LYS A 116 -10.01 -12.70 -6.14
CA LYS A 116 -10.23 -11.52 -5.31
C LYS A 116 -11.48 -11.63 -4.43
N GLU A 117 -12.57 -12.17 -4.97
CA GLU A 117 -13.85 -12.34 -4.25
C GLU A 117 -13.69 -13.24 -3.02
N SER A 118 -12.98 -14.36 -3.16
CA SER A 118 -12.72 -15.27 -2.04
C SER A 118 -11.85 -14.63 -0.95
N VAL A 119 -10.85 -13.85 -1.34
CA VAL A 119 -9.95 -13.18 -0.39
C VAL A 119 -10.70 -12.08 0.34
N ASP A 120 -11.41 -11.22 -0.38
CA ASP A 120 -12.21 -10.13 0.18
C ASP A 120 -13.30 -10.69 1.13
N SER A 121 -13.97 -11.79 0.75
CA SER A 121 -14.96 -12.45 1.61
C SER A 121 -14.37 -13.04 2.89
N ASP A 122 -13.20 -13.67 2.85
CA ASP A 122 -12.54 -14.17 4.05
C ASP A 122 -12.15 -13.01 4.98
N ILE A 123 -11.63 -11.91 4.42
CA ILE A 123 -11.26 -10.69 5.16
C ILE A 123 -12.47 -10.10 5.88
N GLU A 124 -13.58 -9.91 5.15
CA GLU A 124 -14.82 -9.40 5.73
C GLU A 124 -15.35 -10.32 6.84
N GLY A 125 -15.27 -11.64 6.64
CA GLY A 125 -15.71 -12.65 7.60
C GLY A 125 -14.97 -12.61 8.94
N VAL A 126 -13.74 -12.08 8.97
CA VAL A 126 -12.96 -11.99 10.20
C VAL A 126 -12.87 -10.58 10.79
N LYS A 127 -13.33 -9.55 10.07
CA LYS A 127 -13.15 -8.13 10.44
C LYS A 127 -13.59 -7.80 11.87
N ASP A 128 -14.78 -8.24 12.28
CA ASP A 128 -15.32 -7.96 13.62
C ASP A 128 -14.49 -8.66 14.72
N TRP A 129 -14.01 -9.87 14.45
CA TRP A 129 -13.15 -10.58 15.38
C TRP A 129 -11.80 -9.87 15.54
N ILE A 130 -11.24 -9.38 14.44
CA ILE A 130 -9.99 -8.60 14.41
C ILE A 130 -10.14 -7.35 15.25
N GLU A 131 -11.22 -6.59 15.06
CA GLU A 131 -11.46 -5.36 15.81
C GLU A 131 -11.57 -5.63 17.32
N LYS A 132 -12.21 -6.73 17.70
CA LYS A 132 -12.35 -7.15 19.10
C LYS A 132 -11.02 -7.63 19.71
N LYS A 133 -10.13 -8.22 18.92
CA LYS A 133 -8.84 -8.79 19.36
C LYS A 133 -7.63 -7.91 19.03
N ARG A 134 -7.86 -6.69 18.56
CA ARG A 134 -6.81 -5.77 18.08
C ARG A 134 -5.66 -5.58 19.08
N ASP A 135 -5.97 -5.45 20.37
CA ASP A 135 -4.97 -5.19 21.41
C ASP A 135 -4.19 -6.45 21.82
N GLU A 136 -4.64 -7.64 21.40
CA GLU A 136 -3.99 -8.93 21.63
C GLU A 136 -3.18 -9.41 20.41
N LEU A 137 -3.39 -8.79 19.23
CA LEU A 137 -2.73 -9.07 17.95
C LEU A 137 -1.57 -8.10 17.67
#